data_AF-A0AA42XJC1-F1
#
_entry.id   AF-A0AA42XJC1-F1
#
_cell.length_a   1.000
_cell.length_b   1.000
_cell.length_c   1.000
_cell.angle_alpha   90.00
_cell.angle_beta   90.00
_cell.angle_gamma   90.00
#
_symmetry.space_group_name_H-M   'P 1'
#
loop_
_entity.id
_entity.type
_entity.pdbx_description
1 polymer ?
#
loop_
_entity_poly.entity_id
_entity_poly.type
_entity_poly.pdbx_seq_one_letter_code
_entity_poly.pdbx_strand_id
1 'polypeptide(L)'
;MLNLITDAHQKYFEITQFFLDPSVSRSAKELKAFHFLENEILHLDSDFSDFPTNVDQLAVWMQKKNKTQCLHYKEYLERRENGSAREFFGTTSKAYEFLYKVAPTKRVDGAWLYSFIQYWNDPAFRDFIQIYVEELGLGSSQSNHVKLFNKLLLSLGLHQFSMNLPDEYYHQSAIQL
;
A
#
# COMPACT_ATOMS: atom_id res chain seq x y z
N MET A 1 14.99 29.70 -17.93
CA MET A 1 15.95 28.95 -17.10
C MET A 1 15.11 28.26 -16.02
N LEU A 2 14.93 26.96 -15.96
CA LEU A 2 15.80 25.86 -16.34
C LEU A 2 14.91 24.65 -16.72
N ASN A 3 14.81 24.33 -18.01
CA ASN A 3 14.37 23.01 -18.48
C ASN A 3 15.56 22.07 -18.34
N LEU A 4 15.71 21.44 -17.18
CA LEU A 4 16.63 20.34 -16.94
C LEU A 4 16.02 19.40 -15.89
N ILE A 5 14.89 18.76 -16.23
CA ILE A 5 14.55 17.48 -15.60
C ILE A 5 14.93 16.45 -16.65
N THR A 6 16.19 16.07 -16.57
CA THR A 6 16.76 14.92 -17.24
C THR A 6 15.92 13.68 -16.94
N ASP A 7 15.77 12.86 -17.97
CA ASP A 7 15.22 11.52 -18.09
C ASP A 7 15.95 10.49 -17.18
N ALA A 8 16.22 10.87 -15.94
CA ALA A 8 16.75 9.98 -14.92
C ALA A 8 15.54 9.32 -14.27
N HIS A 9 15.38 8.01 -14.48
CA HIS A 9 14.49 7.18 -13.67
C HIS A 9 14.70 7.54 -12.19
N GLN A 10 13.73 8.24 -11.60
CA GLN A 10 13.79 8.60 -10.19
C GLN A 10 13.59 7.33 -9.39
N LYS A 11 14.49 7.10 -8.44
CA LYS A 11 14.41 5.93 -7.56
C LYS A 11 13.21 6.09 -6.63
N TYR A 12 12.35 5.08 -6.56
CA TYR A 12 11.20 5.08 -5.66
C TYR A 12 11.62 5.23 -4.19
N PHE A 13 12.81 4.75 -3.83
CA PHE A 13 13.40 4.99 -2.53
C PHE A 13 13.54 6.49 -2.23
N GLU A 14 14.10 7.27 -3.16
CA GLU A 14 14.34 8.71 -3.00
C GLU A 14 13.02 9.48 -2.93
N ILE A 15 12.02 9.08 -3.74
CA ILE A 15 10.67 9.65 -3.70
C ILE A 15 10.03 9.37 -2.33
N THR A 16 10.13 8.14 -1.84
CA THR A 16 9.64 7.75 -0.51
C THR A 16 10.32 8.60 0.58
N GLN A 17 11.64 8.78 0.53
CA GLN A 17 12.35 9.62 1.50
C GLN A 17 11.92 11.09 1.42
N PHE A 18 11.74 11.63 0.22
CA PHE A 18 11.25 13.00 0.02
C PHE A 18 9.89 13.24 0.70
N PHE A 19 8.95 12.28 0.57
CA PHE A 19 7.64 12.40 1.21
C PHE A 19 7.67 12.19 2.72
N LEU A 20 8.58 11.34 3.22
CA LEU A 20 8.75 11.12 4.67
C LEU A 20 9.51 12.25 5.37
N ASP A 21 10.24 13.10 4.64
CA ASP A 21 11.01 14.20 5.21
C ASP A 21 10.07 15.27 5.81
N PRO A 22 10.10 15.52 7.13
CA PRO A 22 9.24 16.52 7.77
C PRO A 22 9.66 17.97 7.45
N SER A 23 10.87 18.19 6.91
CA SER A 23 11.35 19.52 6.53
C SER A 23 10.80 19.99 5.18
N VAL A 24 10.34 19.07 4.33
CA VAL A 24 9.73 19.37 3.04
C VAL A 24 8.32 19.92 3.26
N SER A 25 8.04 21.09 2.67
CA SER A 25 6.72 21.73 2.82
C SER A 25 5.60 20.90 2.20
N ARG A 26 4.39 21.04 2.73
CA ARG A 26 3.18 20.40 2.17
C ARG A 26 3.00 20.73 0.69
N SER A 27 3.16 21.99 0.29
CA SER A 27 3.02 22.42 -1.11
C SER A 27 4.04 21.77 -2.04
N ALA A 28 5.28 21.56 -1.57
CA ALA A 28 6.30 20.85 -2.34
C ALA A 28 5.96 19.36 -2.49
N LYS A 29 5.40 18.73 -1.45
CA LYS A 29 4.89 17.36 -1.50
C LYS A 29 3.74 17.23 -2.48
N GLU A 30 2.74 18.10 -2.41
CA GLU A 30 1.59 18.10 -3.33
C GLU A 30 2.02 18.25 -4.79
N LEU A 31 2.94 19.18 -5.09
CA LEU A 31 3.47 19.35 -6.45
C LEU A 31 4.25 18.11 -6.93
N LYS A 32 5.05 17.51 -6.05
CA LYS A 32 5.81 16.29 -6.38
C LYS A 32 4.87 15.11 -6.62
N ALA A 33 3.86 14.92 -5.78
CA ALA A 33 2.87 13.87 -5.90
C ALA A 33 2.08 13.99 -7.20
N PHE A 34 1.67 15.20 -7.58
CA PHE A 34 0.98 15.44 -8.85
C PHE A 34 1.78 14.94 -10.06
N HIS A 35 3.03 15.39 -10.21
CA HIS A 35 3.88 14.98 -11.34
C HIS A 35 4.28 13.51 -11.29
N PHE A 36 4.51 12.98 -10.08
CA PHE A 36 4.84 11.57 -9.90
C PHE A 36 3.67 10.69 -10.33
N LEU A 37 2.47 10.90 -9.79
CA LEU A 37 1.29 10.10 -10.13
C LEU A 37 0.87 10.26 -11.61
N GLU A 38 1.02 11.46 -12.18
CA GLU A 38 0.80 11.67 -13.62
C GLU A 38 1.72 10.77 -14.46
N ASN A 39 3.00 10.70 -14.11
CA ASN A 39 3.95 9.80 -14.77
C ASN A 39 3.58 8.33 -14.58
N GLU A 40 3.21 7.91 -13.37
CA GLU A 40 2.82 6.52 -13.08
C GLU A 40 1.60 6.09 -13.90
N ILE A 41 0.59 6.96 -13.99
CA ILE A 41 -0.62 6.71 -14.78
C ILE A 41 -0.29 6.50 -16.27
N LEU A 42 0.65 7.28 -16.83
CA LEU A 42 1.07 7.12 -18.23
C LEU A 42 1.75 5.78 -18.52
N HIS A 43 2.33 5.14 -17.50
CA HIS A 43 3.03 3.85 -17.61
C HIS A 43 2.19 2.67 -17.14
N LEU A 44 0.93 2.88 -16.73
CA LEU A 44 0.02 1.78 -16.43
C LEU A 44 -0.26 0.98 -17.70
N ASP A 45 -0.14 -0.34 -17.58
CA ASP A 45 -0.61 -1.23 -18.64
C ASP A 45 -2.13 -1.09 -18.77
N SER A 46 -2.62 -1.04 -20.00
CA SER A 46 -4.03 -0.78 -20.32
C SER A 46 -4.92 -2.02 -20.22
N ASP A 47 -4.37 -3.19 -19.89
CA ASP A 47 -5.14 -4.43 -19.75
C ASP A 47 -5.92 -4.49 -18.44
N PHE A 48 -7.05 -3.77 -18.43
CA PHE A 48 -8.11 -3.89 -17.42
C PHE A 48 -9.32 -4.62 -17.99
N SER A 49 -9.10 -5.70 -18.72
CA SER A 49 -10.15 -6.42 -19.46
C SER A 49 -11.37 -6.88 -18.63
N ASP A 50 -11.21 -7.08 -17.33
CA ASP A 50 -12.31 -7.42 -16.42
C ASP A 50 -12.88 -6.20 -15.65
N PHE A 51 -12.33 -4.99 -15.79
CA PHE A 51 -12.85 -3.80 -15.11
C PHE A 51 -14.07 -3.23 -15.87
N PRO A 52 -15.17 -2.87 -15.19
CA PRO A 52 -16.38 -2.41 -15.85
C PRO A 52 -16.18 -1.05 -16.54
N THR A 53 -16.63 -0.93 -17.78
CA THR A 53 -16.58 0.34 -18.54
C THR A 53 -17.63 1.35 -18.08
N ASN A 54 -18.74 0.88 -17.49
CA ASN A 54 -19.82 1.74 -17.01
C ASN A 54 -19.94 1.70 -15.48
N VAL A 55 -20.14 2.86 -14.87
CA VAL A 55 -20.17 3.04 -13.41
C VAL A 55 -21.33 2.27 -12.75
N ASP A 56 -22.46 2.11 -13.43
CA ASP A 56 -23.61 1.34 -12.96
C ASP A 56 -23.30 -0.17 -12.78
N GLN A 57 -22.28 -0.67 -13.46
CA GLN A 57 -21.83 -2.06 -13.34
C GLN A 57 -20.84 -2.27 -12.18
N LEU A 58 -20.30 -1.19 -11.60
CA LEU A 58 -19.25 -1.26 -10.59
C LEU A 58 -19.69 -2.04 -9.35
N ALA A 59 -20.91 -1.80 -8.86
CA ALA A 59 -21.42 -2.48 -7.68
C ALA A 59 -21.53 -4.00 -7.89
N VAL A 60 -22.08 -4.43 -9.04
CA VAL A 60 -22.21 -5.85 -9.39
C VAL A 60 -20.84 -6.49 -9.56
N TRP A 61 -19.91 -5.78 -10.23
CA TRP A 61 -18.54 -6.23 -10.41
C TRP A 61 -17.81 -6.43 -9.07
N MET A 62 -17.86 -5.44 -8.16
CA MET A 62 -17.25 -5.51 -6.84
C MET A 62 -17.80 -6.69 -6.03
N GLN A 63 -19.12 -6.89 -6.05
CA GLN A 63 -19.76 -8.02 -5.36
C GLN A 63 -19.34 -9.36 -5.96
N LYS A 64 -19.26 -9.47 -7.30
CA LYS A 64 -18.80 -10.68 -7.97
C LYS A 64 -17.35 -10.99 -7.59
N LYS A 65 -16.45 -10.01 -7.68
CA LYS A 65 -15.05 -10.16 -7.26
C LYS A 65 -14.93 -10.61 -5.80
N ASN A 66 -15.66 -9.97 -4.89
CA ASN A 66 -15.66 -10.37 -3.48
C ASN A 66 -16.10 -11.83 -3.30
N LYS A 67 -17.24 -12.23 -3.91
CA LYS A 67 -17.74 -13.62 -3.84
C LYS A 67 -16.73 -14.63 -4.39
N THR A 68 -16.09 -14.33 -5.52
CA THR A 68 -15.05 -15.17 -6.12
C THR A 68 -13.87 -15.35 -5.17
N GLN A 69 -13.36 -14.26 -4.58
CA GLN A 69 -12.22 -14.34 -3.66
C GLN A 69 -12.57 -15.10 -2.36
N CYS A 70 -13.77 -14.89 -1.83
CA CYS A 70 -14.26 -15.64 -0.67
C CYS A 70 -14.38 -17.13 -0.98
N LEU A 71 -14.87 -17.50 -2.17
CA LEU A 71 -14.93 -18.90 -2.61
C LEU A 71 -13.53 -19.50 -2.74
N HIS A 72 -12.60 -18.84 -3.42
CA HIS A 72 -11.22 -19.32 -3.54
C HIS A 72 -10.56 -19.54 -2.18
N TYR A 73 -10.78 -18.63 -1.23
CA TYR A 73 -10.25 -18.77 0.12
C TYR A 73 -10.90 -19.94 0.87
N LYS A 74 -12.22 -20.11 0.77
CA LYS A 74 -12.94 -21.26 1.34
C LYS A 74 -12.40 -22.58 0.79
N GLU A 75 -12.27 -22.71 -0.53
CA GLU A 75 -11.75 -23.91 -1.17
C GLU A 75 -10.29 -24.18 -0.78
N TYR A 76 -9.47 -23.12 -0.64
CA TYR A 76 -8.13 -23.25 -0.09
C TYR A 76 -8.13 -23.84 1.32
N LEU A 77 -9.01 -23.36 2.22
CA LEU A 77 -9.13 -23.92 3.56
C LEU A 77 -9.55 -25.39 3.54
N GLU A 78 -10.54 -25.76 2.72
CA GLU A 78 -10.98 -27.15 2.54
C GLU A 78 -9.83 -28.05 2.05
N ARG A 79 -9.03 -27.58 1.08
CA ARG A 79 -7.83 -28.31 0.63
C ARG A 79 -6.81 -28.47 1.76
N ARG A 80 -6.59 -27.43 2.57
CA ARG A 80 -5.65 -27.46 3.71
C ARG A 80 -6.10 -28.41 4.81
N GLU A 81 -7.39 -28.47 5.10
CA GLU A 81 -7.97 -29.43 6.05
C GLU A 81 -7.80 -30.87 5.57
N ASN A 82 -7.90 -31.10 4.25
CA ASN A 82 -7.65 -32.39 3.61
C ASN A 82 -6.16 -32.71 3.38
N GLY A 83 -5.24 -32.00 4.03
CA GLY A 83 -3.80 -32.30 4.01
C GLY A 83 -3.02 -31.70 2.84
N SER A 84 -3.62 -30.82 2.03
CA SER A 84 -2.88 -30.13 0.96
C SER A 84 -1.83 -29.15 1.53
N ALA A 85 -0.79 -28.90 0.73
CA ALA A 85 0.28 -27.98 1.08
C ALA A 85 -0.19 -26.51 1.16
N ARG A 86 0.63 -25.66 1.79
CA ARG A 86 0.43 -24.20 1.75
C ARG A 86 0.64 -23.70 0.31
N GLU A 87 -0.28 -22.89 -0.19
CA GLU A 87 -0.22 -22.37 -1.57
C GLU A 87 0.62 -21.09 -1.66
N PHE A 88 0.46 -20.17 -0.71
CA PHE A 88 1.11 -18.85 -0.77
C PHE A 88 2.59 -18.88 -0.31
N PHE A 89 2.87 -19.55 0.80
CA PHE A 89 4.24 -19.69 1.33
C PHE A 89 4.52 -21.15 1.67
N GLY A 90 5.35 -21.80 0.84
CA GLY A 90 5.75 -23.19 1.05
C GLY A 90 6.68 -23.40 2.26
N THR A 91 7.35 -22.36 2.75
CA THR A 91 8.24 -22.41 3.92
C THR A 91 8.14 -21.14 4.75
N THR A 92 8.54 -21.22 6.01
CA THR A 92 8.67 -20.05 6.89
C THR A 92 9.64 -19.02 6.32
N SER A 93 10.75 -19.44 5.70
CA SER A 93 11.71 -18.53 5.08
C SER A 93 11.10 -17.71 3.95
N LYS A 94 10.22 -18.31 3.11
CA LYS A 94 9.49 -17.57 2.08
C LYS A 94 8.51 -16.56 2.67
N ALA A 95 7.86 -16.90 3.78
CA ALA A 95 6.99 -15.95 4.49
C ALA A 95 7.79 -14.79 5.10
N TYR A 96 8.96 -15.07 5.68
CA TYR A 96 9.85 -14.04 6.23
C TYR A 96 10.42 -13.13 5.14
N GLU A 97 10.80 -13.72 4.01
CA GLU A 97 11.22 -12.98 2.82
C GLU A 97 10.15 -12.00 2.36
N PHE A 98 8.91 -12.46 2.22
CA PHE A 98 7.79 -11.59 1.92
C PHE A 98 7.65 -10.47 2.95
N LEU A 99 7.67 -10.80 4.26
CA LEU A 99 7.46 -9.82 5.34
C LEU A 99 8.47 -8.66 5.29
N TYR A 100 9.77 -8.94 5.15
CA TYR A 100 10.74 -7.85 5.13
C TYR A 100 10.70 -7.07 3.81
N LYS A 101 10.36 -7.71 2.68
CA LYS A 101 10.25 -7.08 1.36
C LYS A 101 9.07 -6.12 1.24
N VAL A 102 7.94 -6.42 1.88
CA VAL A 102 6.77 -5.51 1.89
C VAL A 102 6.88 -4.39 2.93
N ALA A 103 7.99 -4.33 3.67
CA ALA A 103 8.14 -3.39 4.76
C ALA A 103 8.02 -1.91 4.37
N PRO A 104 8.55 -1.43 3.22
CA PRO A 104 8.34 -0.05 2.80
C PRO A 104 6.85 0.28 2.68
N THR A 105 6.09 -0.55 1.95
CA THR A 105 4.64 -0.38 1.78
C THR A 105 3.89 -0.45 3.10
N LYS A 106 4.16 -1.48 3.94
CA LYS A 106 3.44 -1.65 5.22
C LYS A 106 3.73 -0.54 6.24
N ARG A 107 4.81 0.23 6.08
CA ARG A 107 5.14 1.38 6.95
C ARG A 107 4.39 2.65 6.59
N VAL A 108 3.81 2.71 5.39
CA VAL A 108 3.05 3.86 4.89
C VAL A 108 1.61 3.50 4.54
N ASP A 109 1.20 2.27 4.87
CA ASP A 109 -0.15 1.77 4.62
C ASP A 109 -1.18 2.68 5.28
N GLY A 110 -2.16 3.13 4.48
CA GLY A 110 -3.18 4.08 4.91
C GLY A 110 -2.72 5.54 5.03
N ALA A 111 -1.46 5.90 4.73
CA ALA A 111 -0.99 7.29 4.83
C ALA A 111 -1.78 8.26 3.93
N TRP A 112 -2.14 7.82 2.72
CA TRP A 112 -2.97 8.58 1.79
C TRP A 112 -4.33 9.03 2.39
N LEU A 113 -4.89 8.26 3.34
CA LEU A 113 -6.16 8.60 3.99
C LEU A 113 -6.07 9.88 4.84
N TYR A 114 -4.86 10.28 5.25
CA TYR A 114 -4.61 11.56 5.94
C TYR A 114 -5.15 12.74 5.13
N SER A 115 -5.11 12.68 3.79
CA SER A 115 -5.61 13.75 2.91
C SER A 115 -7.10 14.08 3.12
N PHE A 116 -7.90 13.16 3.66
CA PHE A 116 -9.33 13.37 3.89
C PHE A 116 -9.66 14.11 5.18
N ILE A 117 -8.71 14.22 6.14
CA ILE A 117 -9.02 14.83 7.45
C ILE A 117 -9.40 16.31 7.34
N GLN A 118 -8.93 17.00 6.29
CA GLN A 118 -9.29 18.40 6.04
C GLN A 118 -10.78 18.57 5.71
N TYR A 119 -11.46 17.48 5.30
CA TYR A 119 -12.89 17.43 5.01
C TYR A 119 -13.71 16.82 6.15
N TRP A 120 -13.24 16.88 7.39
CA TRP A 120 -13.89 16.26 8.55
C TRP A 120 -15.37 16.62 8.77
N ASN A 121 -15.80 17.79 8.29
CA ASN A 121 -17.18 18.28 8.45
C ASN A 121 -18.12 17.82 7.31
N ASP A 122 -17.59 17.14 6.29
CA ASP A 122 -18.37 16.62 5.18
C ASP A 122 -18.64 15.12 5.39
N PRO A 123 -19.91 14.71 5.55
CA PRO A 123 -20.30 13.32 5.74
C PRO A 123 -19.78 12.36 4.66
N ALA A 124 -19.53 12.85 3.44
CA ALA A 124 -19.02 12.03 2.33
C ALA A 124 -17.64 11.43 2.63
N PHE A 125 -16.84 12.04 3.51
CA PHE A 125 -15.49 11.58 3.85
C PHE A 125 -15.38 10.90 5.21
N ARG A 126 -16.49 10.78 5.95
CA ARG A 126 -16.49 10.21 7.31
C ARG A 126 -15.89 8.81 7.34
N ASP A 127 -16.25 7.94 6.39
CA ASP A 127 -15.79 6.56 6.38
C ASP A 127 -14.28 6.45 6.11
N PHE A 128 -13.74 7.30 5.21
CA PHE A 128 -12.28 7.35 4.99
C PHE A 128 -11.52 7.81 6.23
N ILE A 129 -12.04 8.81 6.94
CA ILE A 129 -11.44 9.30 8.19
C ILE A 129 -11.52 8.23 9.28
N GLN A 130 -12.64 7.52 9.37
CA GLN A 130 -12.80 6.41 10.31
C GLN A 130 -11.74 5.32 10.07
N ILE A 131 -11.56 4.90 8.81
CA ILE A 131 -10.51 3.93 8.45
C ILE A 131 -9.12 4.47 8.83
N TYR A 132 -8.83 5.74 8.56
CA TYR A 132 -7.53 6.33 8.96
C TYR A 132 -7.30 6.23 10.48
N VAL A 133 -8.31 6.54 11.29
CA VAL A 133 -8.19 6.45 12.75
C VAL A 133 -8.04 5.00 13.21
N GLU A 134 -8.65 4.04 12.50
CA GLU A 134 -8.45 2.60 12.73
C GLU A 134 -7.02 2.16 12.42
N GLU A 135 -6.46 2.56 11.29
CA GLU A 135 -5.04 2.32 10.92
C GLU A 135 -4.07 2.92 11.97
N LEU A 136 -4.43 4.06 12.54
CA LEU A 136 -3.70 4.69 13.64
C LEU A 136 -3.86 3.99 14.99
N GLY A 137 -4.76 3.01 15.10
CA GLY A 137 -4.99 2.20 16.29
C GLY A 137 -6.05 2.76 17.24
N LEU A 138 -6.98 3.60 16.77
CA LEU A 138 -8.08 4.18 17.56
C LEU A 138 -7.59 4.87 18.85
N GLY A 139 -6.44 5.56 18.79
CA GLY A 139 -5.81 6.21 19.94
C GLY A 139 -4.89 5.31 20.78
N SER A 140 -4.84 4.01 20.51
CA SER A 140 -3.89 3.08 21.13
C SER A 140 -2.65 2.89 20.25
N SER A 141 -1.49 3.31 20.76
CA SER A 141 -0.22 3.07 20.08
C SER A 141 0.14 1.58 19.93
N GLN A 142 -0.45 0.70 20.75
CA GLN A 142 -0.26 -0.74 20.63
C GLN A 142 -1.05 -1.32 19.46
N SER A 143 -2.13 -0.65 19.06
CA SER A 143 -3.00 -1.05 17.95
C SER A 143 -2.65 -0.35 16.64
N ASN A 144 -1.73 0.61 16.64
CA ASN A 144 -1.26 1.27 15.43
C ASN A 144 -0.62 0.24 14.47
N HIS A 145 -1.11 0.16 13.24
CA HIS A 145 -0.74 -0.92 12.32
C HIS A 145 0.74 -0.89 11.93
N VAL A 146 1.32 0.29 11.72
CA VAL A 146 2.76 0.46 11.44
C VAL A 146 3.61 -0.01 12.63
N LYS A 147 3.21 0.34 13.86
CA LYS A 147 3.91 -0.11 15.08
C LYS A 147 3.80 -1.62 15.27
N LEU A 148 2.64 -2.21 15.04
CA LEU A 148 2.43 -3.66 15.10
C LEU A 148 3.32 -4.39 14.09
N PHE A 149 3.35 -3.91 12.85
CA PHE A 149 4.19 -4.50 11.81
C PHE A 149 5.69 -4.41 12.13
N ASN A 150 6.17 -3.26 12.60
CA ASN A 150 7.58 -3.12 12.99
C ASN A 150 7.93 -4.01 14.20
N LYS A 151 7.03 -4.15 15.18
CA LYS A 151 7.20 -5.10 16.30
C LYS A 151 7.30 -6.55 15.80
N LEU A 152 6.47 -6.94 14.83
CA LEU A 152 6.53 -8.26 14.20
C LEU A 152 7.90 -8.50 13.57
N LEU A 153 8.39 -7.57 12.74
CA LEU A 153 9.72 -7.69 12.12
C LEU A 153 10.84 -7.81 13.16
N LEU A 154 10.78 -7.01 14.23
CA LEU A 154 11.76 -7.08 15.32
C LEU A 154 11.71 -8.44 16.05
N SER A 155 10.52 -8.94 16.39
CA SER A 155 10.37 -10.23 17.09
C SER A 155 10.86 -11.42 16.28
N LEU A 156 10.84 -11.31 14.95
CA LEU A 156 11.30 -12.35 14.02
C LEU A 156 12.77 -12.16 13.62
N GLY A 157 13.46 -11.12 14.12
CA GLY A 157 14.82 -10.80 13.73
C GLY A 157 14.96 -10.38 12.25
N LEU A 158 13.90 -9.80 11.68
CA LEU A 158 13.81 -9.44 10.26
C LEU A 158 14.14 -7.97 9.96
N HIS A 159 14.28 -7.14 11.00
CA HIS A 159 14.38 -5.69 10.84
C HIS A 159 15.53 -5.26 9.91
N GLN A 160 16.71 -5.84 10.07
CA GLN A 160 17.88 -5.51 9.25
C GLN A 160 17.73 -5.87 7.77
N PHE A 161 16.95 -6.91 7.45
CA PHE A 161 16.68 -7.30 6.06
C PHE A 161 15.70 -6.36 5.36
N SER A 162 14.94 -5.58 6.13
CA SER A 162 14.02 -4.55 5.60
C SER A 162 14.70 -3.20 5.32
N MET A 163 16.02 -3.13 5.52
CA MET A 163 16.85 -1.97 5.18
C MET A 163 17.53 -2.20 3.83
N ASN A 164 17.67 -1.16 3.02
CA ASN A 164 18.39 -1.20 1.73
C ASN A 164 17.85 -2.26 0.75
N LEU A 165 16.53 -2.34 0.61
CA LEU A 165 15.89 -3.20 -0.38
C LEU A 165 16.16 -2.69 -1.81
N PRO A 166 16.04 -3.55 -2.83
CA PRO A 166 15.96 -3.10 -4.22
C PRO A 166 14.85 -2.06 -4.40
N ASP A 167 15.06 -1.12 -5.33
CA ASP A 167 14.21 0.06 -5.50
C ASP A 167 12.74 -0.28 -5.79
N GLU A 168 12.49 -1.37 -6.51
CA GLU A 168 11.15 -1.89 -6.82
C GLU A 168 10.25 -2.12 -5.60
N TYR A 169 10.83 -2.42 -4.43
CA TYR A 169 10.06 -2.62 -3.18
C TYR A 169 9.57 -1.31 -2.57
N TYR A 170 10.09 -0.16 -3.02
CA TYR A 170 9.64 1.16 -2.60
C TYR A 170 8.58 1.76 -3.53
N HIS A 171 8.30 1.13 -4.67
CA HIS A 171 7.32 1.63 -5.64
C HIS A 171 5.97 1.90 -4.96
N GLN A 172 5.42 0.91 -4.27
CA GLN A 172 4.11 1.06 -3.61
C GLN A 172 4.14 2.01 -2.42
N SER A 173 5.28 2.20 -1.74
CA SER A 173 5.36 3.22 -0.69
C SER A 173 5.39 4.64 -1.28
N ALA A 174 6.03 4.83 -2.44
CA ALA A 174 6.01 6.10 -3.14
C ALA A 174 4.61 6.47 -3.65
N ILE A 175 3.83 5.49 -4.12
CA ILE A 175 2.44 5.69 -4.58
C ILE A 175 1.50 6.12 -3.44
N GLN A 176 1.71 5.61 -2.22
CA GLN A 176 0.78 5.82 -1.09
C GLN A 176 1.06 7.08 -0.26
N LEU A 177 2.16 7.79 -0.52
CA LEU A 177 2.58 8.99 0.20
C LEU A 177 2.28 10.26 -0.59
#